data_AF-A0A1I6IH14-F1
#
_entry.id   AF-A0A1I6IH14-F1
#
_cell.length_a   1.000
_cell.length_b   1.000
_cell.length_c   1.000
_cell.angle_alpha   90.00
_cell.angle_beta   90.00
_cell.angle_gamma   90.00
#
_symmetry.space_group_name_H-M   'P 1'
#
loop_
_entity.id
_entity.type
_entity.pdbx_description
1 polymer ?
#
loop_
_entity_poly.entity_id
_entity_poly.type
_entity_poly.pdbx_seq_one_letter_code
_entity_poly.pdbx_strand_id
1 'polypeptide(L)' 'MYRVLIQTGSIECDDYQHTDHGIELHEDGEFVAFVPYETLTAVVDESRKSAEDRAIL' A
#
# COMPACT_ATOMS: atom_id res chain seq x y z
N MET A 1 -2.65 5.35 -7.29
CA MET A 1 -1.28 5.10 -6.81
C MET A 1 -1.18 5.01 -5.29
N TYR A 2 -0.79 3.82 -4.84
CA TYR A 2 -0.52 3.45 -3.46
C TYR A 2 0.94 3.06 -3.30
N ARG A 3 1.48 3.30 -2.11
CA ARG A 3 2.83 2.90 -1.73
C ARG A 3 2.78 1.98 -0.54
N VAL A 4 3.20 0.75 -0.75
CA VAL A 4 3.27 -0.29 0.27
C VAL A 4 4.65 -0.26 0.92
N LEU A 5 4.67 -0.08 2.24
CA LEU A 5 5.87 -0.11 3.05
C LEU A 5 6.02 -1.51 3.65
N ILE A 6 7.17 -2.12 3.41
CA ILE A 6 7.55 -3.43 3.95
C ILE A 6 8.85 -3.30 4.75
N GLN A 7 9.13 -4.28 5.59
CA GLN A 7 10.36 -4.28 6.40
C GLN A 7 11.65 -4.15 5.56
N THR A 8 11.62 -4.66 4.32
CA THR A 8 12.76 -4.68 3.40
C THR A 8 12.79 -3.49 2.42
N GLY A 9 11.80 -2.59 2.44
CA GLY A 9 11.72 -1.48 1.49
C GLY A 9 10.32 -0.93 1.26
N SER A 10 10.07 -0.41 0.06
CA SER A 10 8.75 0.07 -0.34
C SER A 10 8.46 -0.30 -1.79
N ILE A 11 7.21 -0.66 -2.07
CA ILE A 11 6.71 -1.02 -3.40
C ILE A 11 5.62 -0.03 -3.79
N GLU A 12 5.69 0.50 -5.01
CA GLU A 12 4.66 1.35 -5.59
C GLU A 12 3.73 0.50 -6.45
N CYS A 13 2.43 0.76 -6.39
CA CYS A 13 1.40 0.03 -7.14
C CYS A 13 0.19 0.93 -7.41
N ASP A 14 -0.65 0.57 -8.37
CA ASP A 14 -1.85 1.37 -8.65
C ASP A 14 -3.07 0.93 -7.82
N ASP A 15 -3.18 -0.37 -7.54
CA ASP A 15 -4.23 -0.98 -6.73
C ASP A 15 -3.68 -2.12 -5.86
N TYR A 16 -4.38 -2.47 -4.79
CA TYR A 16 -4.05 -3.62 -3.94
C TYR A 16 -5.29 -4.36 -3.47
N GLN A 17 -5.19 -5.68 -3.37
CA GLN A 17 -6.26 -6.54 -2.91
C GLN A 17 -5.88 -7.25 -1.60
N HIS A 18 -6.80 -7.26 -0.64
CA HIS A 18 -6.64 -8.04 0.59
C HIS A 18 -6.96 -9.51 0.35
N THR A 19 -6.10 -10.38 0.87
CA THR A 19 -6.27 -11.83 0.92
C THR A 19 -6.22 -12.31 2.36
N ASP A 20 -6.44 -13.61 2.57
CA ASP A 20 -6.32 -14.24 3.89
C ASP A 20 -4.92 -14.17 4.49
N HIS A 21 -3.88 -14.05 3.67
CA HIS A 21 -2.47 -14.14 4.10
C HIS A 21 -1.66 -12.85 3.92
N GLY A 22 -2.20 -11.86 3.23
CA GLY A 22 -1.50 -10.62 2.93
C GLY A 22 -2.25 -9.75 1.94
N ILE A 23 -1.51 -8.90 1.25
CA ILE A 23 -2.03 -8.07 0.17
C ILE A 23 -1.33 -8.41 -1.14
N GLU A 24 -2.10 -8.43 -2.22
CA GLU A 24 -1.63 -8.57 -3.59
C GLU A 24 -1.62 -7.18 -4.23
N LEU A 25 -0.50 -6.83 -4.86
CA LEU A 25 -0.30 -5.54 -5.50
C LEU A 25 -0.53 -5.70 -7.00
N HIS A 26 -1.34 -4.81 -7.55
CA HIS A 26 -1.68 -4.78 -8.97
C HIS A 26 -1.27 -3.44 -9.60
N GLU A 27 -0.75 -3.50 -10.81
CA GLU A 27 -0.41 -2.33 -11.64
C GLU A 27 -0.96 -2.58 -13.05
N ASP A 28 -1.74 -1.63 -13.57
CA ASP A 28 -2.44 -1.77 -14.87
C ASP A 28 -3.29 -3.06 -15.01
N GLY A 29 -3.75 -3.60 -13.88
CA GLY A 29 -4.51 -4.86 -13.82
C GLY A 29 -3.64 -6.13 -13.87
N GLU A 30 -2.31 -6.00 -13.88
CA GLU A 30 -1.37 -7.11 -13.76
C GLU A 30 -0.88 -7.25 -12.33
N PHE A 31 -0.67 -8.50 -11.90
CA PHE A 31 -0.06 -8.81 -10.61
C PHE A 31 1.43 -8.47 -10.63
N VAL A 32 1.83 -7.62 -9.68
CA VAL A 32 3.22 -7.18 -9.53
C VAL A 32 3.91 -7.92 -8.41
N ALA A 33 3.28 -7.98 -7.23
CA ALA A 33 3.88 -8.55 -6.04
C ALA A 33 2.85 -8.96 -4.98
N PHE A 34 3.22 -9.93 -4.15
CA PHE A 34 2.48 -10.32 -2.96
C PHE A 34 3.27 -9.93 -1.71
N VAL A 35 2.58 -9.29 -0.75
CA VAL A 35 3.14 -8.86 0.53
C VAL A 35 2.37 -9.52 1.68
N PRO A 36 2.99 -10.44 2.43
CA PRO A 36 2.35 -11.04 3.59
C PRO A 36 2.16 -10.03 4.73
N TYR A 37 1.12 -10.20 5.56
CA TYR A 37 0.87 -9.29 6.69
C TYR A 37 2.03 -9.26 7.70
N GLU A 38 2.82 -10.32 7.79
CA GLU A 38 3.99 -10.40 8.66
C GLU A 38 5.08 -9.38 8.31
N THR A 39 5.20 -9.01 7.03
CA THR A 39 6.19 -8.05 6.54
C THR A 39 5.59 -6.70 6.15
N LEU A 40 4.25 -6.60 6.11
CA LEU A 40 3.51 -5.39 5.80
C LEU A 40 3.60 -4.40 6.96
N THR A 41 4.23 -3.26 6.71
CA THR A 41 4.33 -2.17 7.69
C THR A 41 3.13 -1.23 7.55
N ALA A 42 2.85 -0.75 6.34
CA ALA A 42 1.74 0.16 6.06
C ALA A 42 1.44 0.24 4.56
N VAL A 43 0.23 0.64 4.20
CA VAL A 43 -0.14 1.04 2.84
C VAL A 43 -0.48 2.52 2.85
N VAL A 44 0.21 3.30 2.03
CA VAL A 44 0.08 4.75 1.95
C VAL A 44 -0.63 5.10 0.65
N ASP A 45 -1.79 5.73 0.75
CA ASP A 45 -2.46 6.32 -0.40
C ASP A 45 -1.81 7.66 -0.74
N GLU A 46 -1.08 7.73 -1.86
CA GLU A 46 -0.42 8.97 -2.28
C GLU A 46 -1.39 9.98 -2.92
N SER A 47 -2.58 9.53 -3.30
CA SER A 47 -3.64 10.37 -3.86
C SER A 47 -4.36 11.16 -2.76
N ARG A 48 -4.36 10.65 -1.52
CA ARG A 48 -4.91 11.27 -0.32
C ARG A 48 -3.98 12.24 0.41
N LYS A 49 -2.84 12.63 -0.17
CA LYS A 49 -2.02 13.74 0.39
C LYS A 49 -2.74 15.09 0.46
N SER A 50 -4.00 15.18 0.02
CA SER A 50 -4.81 16.39 0.00
C SER A 50 -6.14 16.27 0.75
N ALA A 51 -6.23 15.57 1.88
CA ALA A 51 -7.39 15.74 2.79
C ALA A 51 -7.05 15.25 4.20
N GLU A 52 -6.94 16.20 5.14
CA GLU A 52 -6.81 16.01 6.61
C GLU A 52 -5.49 15.34 7.07
N ASP A 53 -4.70 15.86 8.00
CA ASP A 53 -5.07 16.51 9.24
C ASP A 53 -3.88 17.39 9.70
N ARG A 54 -3.94 18.70 9.46
CA ARG A 54 -3.17 19.64 10.27
C ARG A 54 -3.92 19.70 11.59
N ALA A 55 -3.39 18.99 12.58
CA ALA A 55 -3.90 18.91 13.94
C ALA A 55 -4.51 20.24 14.40
N ILE A 56 -5.77 20.18 14.84
CA ILE A 56 -6.43 21.22 15.62
C ILE A 56 -5.64 21.39 16.92
N LEU A 57 -5.16 22.61 17.18
CA LEU A 57 -4.70 23.10 18.49
C LEU A 57 -5.33 24.46 18.75
#